data_AF-A0A379W1I8-F1
#
_entry.id   AF-A0A379W1I8-F1
#
_cell.length_a   1.000
_cell.length_b   1.000
_cell.length_c   1.000
_cell.angle_alpha   90.00
_cell.angle_beta   90.00
_cell.angle_gamma   90.00
#
_symmetry.space_group_name_H-M   'P 1'
#
loop_
_entity.id
_entity.type
_entity.pdbx_description
1 polymer ?
#
loop_
_entity_poly.entity_id
_entity_poly.type
_entity_poly.pdbx_seq_one_letter_code
_entity_poly.pdbx_strand_id
1 'polypeptide(L)' 'MQGRADIQARRLKLKELMPDVELMQKTLGELNGDADIRGTGNSVAALLGNSNGNLKLLMNDGLISRNLMEIVG' A
#
# COMPACT_ATOMS: atom_id res chain seq x y z
N MET A 1 -16.38 -19.99 -11.83
CA MET A 1 -15.28 -19.26 -12.51
C MET A 1 -14.04 -19.31 -11.62
N GLN A 2 -12.86 -19.23 -12.23
CA GLN A 2 -11.58 -19.17 -11.53
C GLN A 2 -10.94 -17.82 -11.85
N GLY A 3 -10.41 -17.15 -10.83
CA GLY A 3 -9.81 -15.82 -10.95
C GLY A 3 -8.42 -15.80 -10.34
N ARG A 4 -7.49 -15.15 -11.04
CA ARG A 4 -6.14 -14.88 -10.56
C ARG A 4 -5.82 -13.42 -10.76
N ALA A 5 -5.29 -12.78 -9.73
CA ALA A 5 -4.78 -11.42 -9.79
C ALA A 5 -3.33 -11.40 -9.29
N ASP A 6 -2.48 -10.71 -10.05
CA ASP A 6 -1.12 -10.36 -9.66
C ASP A 6 -1.07 -8.84 -9.65
N ILE A 7 -0.81 -8.25 -8.49
CA ILE A 7 -0.85 -6.82 -8.28
C ILE A 7 0.51 -6.39 -7.74
N GLN A 8 1.12 -5.44 -8.43
CA GLN A 8 2.37 -4.82 -8.01
C GLN A 8 2.13 -3.34 -7.77
N ALA A 9 2.26 -2.92 -6.53
CA ALA A 9 2.22 -1.54 -6.09
C ALA A 9 3.65 -1.05 -5.86
N ARG A 10 4.10 -0.04 -6.60
CA ARG A 10 5.47 0.49 -6.48
C ARG A 10 5.44 2.00 -6.28
N ARG A 11 6.34 2.48 -5.42
CA ARG A 11 6.60 3.91 -5.17
C ARG A 11 5.33 4.72 -4.85
N LEU A 12 4.40 4.11 -4.12
CA LEU A 12 3.19 4.81 -3.71
C LEU A 12 3.55 5.79 -2.59
N LYS A 13 3.32 7.08 -2.80
CA LYS A 13 3.71 8.08 -1.80
C LYS A 13 2.78 8.02 -0.60
N LEU A 14 3.34 7.93 0.60
CA LEU A 14 2.55 7.80 1.83
C LEU A 14 1.60 8.98 2.05
N LYS A 15 2.03 10.21 1.70
CA LYS A 15 1.20 11.41 1.77
C LYS A 15 -0.06 11.37 0.89
N GLU A 16 -0.02 10.62 -0.22
CA GLU A 16 -1.13 10.48 -1.17
C GLU A 16 -2.06 9.32 -0.76
N LEU A 17 -1.49 8.26 -0.19
CA LEU A 17 -2.25 7.11 0.31
C LEU A 17 -2.99 7.41 1.62
N MET A 18 -2.42 8.27 2.46
CA MET A 18 -2.92 8.57 3.80
C MET A 18 -3.01 10.09 3.99
N PRO A 19 -3.86 10.79 3.20
CA PRO A 19 -3.91 12.25 3.21
C PRO A 19 -4.31 12.82 4.57
N ASP A 20 -5.19 12.12 5.30
CA ASP A 20 -5.75 12.58 6.57
C ASP A 20 -4.81 12.35 7.77
N VAL A 21 -3.65 11.74 7.57
CA VAL A 21 -2.66 11.50 8.63
C VAL A 21 -1.59 12.58 8.55
N GLU A 22 -1.57 13.51 9.52
CA GLU A 22 -0.65 14.66 9.52
C GLU A 22 0.82 14.25 9.44
N LEU A 23 1.21 13.14 10.09
CA LEU A 23 2.57 12.61 10.02
C LEU A 23 2.96 12.21 8.59
N MET A 24 2.01 11.70 7.80
CA MET A 24 2.24 11.27 6.42
C MET A 24 2.37 12.46 5.46
N GLN A 25 1.85 13.64 5.82
CA GLN A 25 2.07 14.86 5.03
C GLN A 25 3.52 15.35 5.09
N LYS A 26 4.23 15.00 6.17
CA LYS A 26 5.60 15.43 6.45
C LYS A 26 6.66 14.43 5.96
N THR A 27 6.25 13.23 5.54
CA THR A 27 7.16 12.19 5.05
C THR A 27 7.33 12.22 3.53
N LEU A 28 8.54 11.91 3.08
CA LEU A 28 8.86 11.59 1.68
C LEU A 28 8.85 10.07 1.44
N GLY A 29 8.31 9.29 2.39
CA GLY A 29 8.29 7.83 2.34
C GLY A 29 7.39 7.27 1.25
N GLU A 30 7.74 6.05 0.85
CA GLU A 30 7.03 5.30 -0.18
C GLU A 30 6.63 3.92 0.35
N LEU A 31 5.45 3.48 -0.07
CA LEU A 31 4.94 2.14 0.15
C LEU A 31 5.09 1.34 -1.15
N ASN A 32 5.61 0.13 -1.01
CA ASN A 32 5.69 -0.87 -2.05
C ASN A 32 4.93 -2.11 -1.59
N GLY A 33 4.29 -2.80 -2.51
CA GLY A 33 3.54 -4.00 -2.21
C GLY A 33 3.44 -4.94 -3.39
N ASP A 34 3.36 -6.22 -3.09
CA ASP A 34 3.14 -7.28 -4.06
C ASP A 34 2.02 -8.17 -3.51
N ALA A 35 0.98 -8.42 -4.31
CA ALA A 35 -0.14 -9.26 -3.94
C ALA A 35 -0.40 -10.30 -5.03
N ASP A 36 -0.44 -11.57 -4.62
CA ASP A 36 -0.86 -12.68 -5.45
C ASP A 36 -2.14 -13.24 -4.85
N ILE A 37 -3.24 -13.18 -5.61
CA ILE A 37 -4.55 -13.62 -5.16
C ILE A 37 -5.10 -14.64 -6.16
N ARG A 38 -5.54 -15.78 -5.65
CA ARG A 38 -6.22 -16.82 -6.42
C ARG A 38 -7.55 -17.14 -5.74
N GLY A 39 -8.63 -17.06 -6.49
CA GLY A 39 -9.98 -17.30 -5.97
C GLY A 39 -10.84 -18.08 -6.94
N THR A 40 -11.88 -18.71 -6.42
CA THR A 40 -12.91 -19.38 -7.21
C THR A 40 -14.28 -18.92 -6.77
N GLY A 41 -15.18 -18.69 -7.72
CA GLY A 41 -16.50 -18.17 -7.42
C GLY A 41 -17.36 -17.99 -8.65
N ASN A 42 -18.62 -17.64 -8.43
CA ASN A 42 -19.59 -17.31 -9.47
C ASN A 42 -19.82 -15.79 -9.60
N SER A 43 -19.10 -14.96 -8.85
CA SER A 43 -19.11 -13.49 -8.93
C SER A 43 -17.76 -12.91 -8.50
N VAL A 44 -17.50 -11.63 -8.79
CA VAL A 44 -16.27 -10.93 -8.36
C VAL A 44 -16.18 -10.86 -6.84
N ALA A 45 -17.29 -10.59 -6.16
CA ALA A 45 -17.34 -10.61 -4.69
C ALA A 45 -17.05 -12.00 -4.13
N ALA A 46 -17.61 -13.06 -4.73
CA ALA A 46 -17.32 -14.44 -4.30
C ALA A 46 -15.87 -14.85 -4.60
N LEU A 47 -15.27 -14.33 -5.69
CA LEU A 47 -13.87 -14.55 -6.00
C LEU A 47 -12.97 -13.90 -4.95
N LEU A 48 -13.23 -12.66 -4.54
CA LEU A 48 -12.45 -11.97 -3.50
C LEU A 48 -12.69 -12.57 -2.11
N GLY A 49 -13.95 -12.88 -1.76
CA GLY A 49 -14.33 -13.43 -0.46
C GLY A 49 -13.86 -14.87 -0.22
N ASN A 50 -13.73 -15.68 -1.28
CA ASN A 50 -13.16 -17.03 -1.20
C ASN A 50 -11.72 -17.10 -1.76
N SER A 51 -11.06 -15.96 -1.96
CA SER A 51 -9.68 -15.97 -2.46
C SER A 51 -8.67 -16.28 -1.36
N ASN A 52 -7.62 -16.98 -1.76
CA ASN A 52 -6.43 -17.23 -0.96
C ASN A 52 -5.21 -16.67 -1.71
N GLY A 53 -4.18 -16.26 -0.97
CA GLY A 53 -3.06 -15.56 -1.57
C GLY A 53 -1.99 -15.13 -0.58
N ASN A 54 -1.02 -14.39 -1.11
CA ASN A 54 0.03 -13.77 -0.32
C ASN A 54 0.03 -12.26 -0.58
N LEU A 55 0.12 -11.49 0.50
CA LEU A 55 0.30 -10.05 0.46
C LEU A 55 1.61 -9.70 1.15
N LYS A 56 2.50 -9.03 0.42
CA LYS A 56 3.74 -8.47 0.95
C LYS A 56 3.67 -6.97 0.84
N LEU A 57 3.95 -6.28 1.94
CA LEU A 57 4.02 -4.82 1.99
C LEU A 57 5.37 -4.44 2.59
N LEU A 58 6.02 -3.46 1.99
CA LEU A 58 7.25 -2.85 2.47
C LEU A 58 7.06 -1.34 2.46
N MET A 59 7.16 -0.74 3.65
CA MET A 59 7.16 0.70 3.80
C MET A 59 8.60 1.15 4.03
N ASN A 60 9.05 2.10 3.22
CA ASN A 60 10.32 2.76 3.44
C ASN A 60 10.01 4.07 4.17
N ASP A 61 10.43 4.16 5.43
CA ASP A 61 10.34 5.39 6.24
C ASP A 61 11.24 6.46 5.60
N GLY A 62 10.66 7.21 4.67
CA GLY A 62 11.35 8.33 4.04
C GLY A 62 11.77 9.33 5.10
N LEU A 63 13.01 9.79 5.01
CA LEU A 63 13.60 10.82 5.87
C LEU A 63 12.58 11.93 6.14
N ILE A 64 12.27 12.21 7.41
CA ILE A 64 11.53 13.41 7.79
C ILE A 64 12.33 14.59 7.23
N SER A 65 11.70 15.42 6.41
CA SER A 65 12.38 16.53 5.75
C SER A 65 13.18 17.33 6.80
N ARG A 66 14.49 17.50 6.59
CA ARG A 66 15.36 18.27 7.50
C ARG A 66 14.82 19.68 7.77
N ASN A 67 14.19 20.29 6.77
CA ASN A 67 13.54 21.60 6.90
C ASN A 67 12.34 21.58 7.88
N LEU A 68 11.70 20.43 8.08
CA LEU A 68 10.63 20.28 9.07
C LEU A 68 11.21 20.03 10.47
N MET A 69 12.28 19.26 10.60
CA MET A 69 12.98 19.08 11.89
C MET A 69 13.49 20.40 12.46
N GLU A 70 13.90 21.33 11.60
CA GLU A 70 14.42 22.66 11.99
C GLU A 70 13.32 23.63 12.45
N ILE A 71 12.05 23.44 12.05
CA ILE A 71 10.91 24.26 12.51
C ILE A 71 10.43 23.82 13.90
N VAL A 72 10.73 22.58 14.30
CA VAL A 72 10.40 22.04 15.63
C VAL A 72 11.59 22.15 16.61
N GLY A 73 12.73 22.68 16.15
CA GLY A 73 13.95 22.92 16.93
C GLY A 73 13.97 24.29 17.60
#